data_AF-A0A6P3X284-F1
#
_entry.id   AF-A0A6P3X284-F1
#
_cell.length_a   1.000
_cell.length_b   1.000
_cell.length_c   1.000
_cell.angle_alpha   90.00
_cell.angle_beta   90.00
_cell.angle_gamma   90.00
#
_symmetry.space_group_name_H-M   'P 1'
#
loop_
_entity.id
_entity.type
_entity.pdbx_description
1 polymer ?
#
loop_
_entity_poly.entity_id
_entity_poly.type
_entity_poly.pdbx_seq_one_letter_code
_entity_poly.pdbx_strand_id
1 'polypeptide(L)'
;MGDLTFLSPPKVNKEILPNLGPVVIARDKHQIDAQAQVRAVLNVLGKKSSGISELSKLECFQASAEDKSTAIKIAEGIRLLADHHFRLSQTRRAFIVPSLNFLDKTAFDSASIDDCLFGSNFAEEINAAQSVEKVARKMIRKVHQPPVQQARHPITQQLKQQNNVFW
;
A
#
# COMPACT_ATOMS: atom_id res chain seq x y z
N MET A 1 31.10 -4.32 7.17
CA MET A 1 29.76 -3.73 6.97
C MET A 1 29.65 -3.28 5.53
N GLY A 2 28.63 -3.72 4.79
CA GLY A 2 28.36 -3.19 3.45
C GLY A 2 27.69 -4.19 2.50
N ASP A 3 26.60 -4.84 2.91
CA ASP A 3 25.69 -5.46 1.96
C ASP A 3 24.40 -4.63 1.98
N LEU A 4 24.00 -4.08 0.83
CA LEU A 4 22.78 -3.27 0.67
C LEU A 4 21.54 -4.19 0.69
N THR A 5 21.37 -4.95 1.77
CA THR A 5 20.24 -5.87 1.97
C THR A 5 18.91 -5.14 2.09
N PHE A 6 18.93 -3.91 2.62
CA PHE A 6 17.75 -3.03 2.69
C PHE A 6 17.25 -2.58 1.31
N LEU A 7 18.06 -2.70 0.26
CA LEU A 7 17.66 -2.45 -1.13
C LEU A 7 17.14 -3.74 -1.81
N SER A 8 16.78 -4.77 -1.05
CA SER A 8 16.10 -5.93 -1.65
C SER A 8 14.80 -5.47 -2.32
N PRO A 9 14.46 -5.97 -3.52
CA PRO A 9 13.18 -5.65 -4.14
C PRO A 9 12.01 -5.91 -3.17
N PRO A 10 11.11 -4.94 -2.94
CA PRO A 10 9.99 -5.13 -2.03
C PRO A 10 9.10 -6.30 -2.48
N LYS A 11 8.57 -7.02 -1.51
CA LYS A 11 7.69 -8.18 -1.78
C LYS A 11 6.28 -7.69 -2.09
N VAL A 12 5.54 -8.47 -2.88
CA VAL A 12 4.08 -8.30 -2.93
C VAL A 12 3.53 -8.74 -1.57
N ASN A 13 2.66 -7.91 -1.00
CA ASN A 13 1.89 -8.19 0.20
C ASN A 13 1.14 -9.55 0.10
N LYS A 14 1.19 -10.37 1.15
CA LYS A 14 0.63 -11.75 1.11
C LYS A 14 -0.89 -11.76 0.95
N GLU A 15 -1.55 -10.75 1.47
CA GLU A 15 -2.97 -10.45 1.39
C GLU A 15 -3.41 -10.04 -0.03
N ILE A 16 -2.48 -9.55 -0.85
CA ILE A 16 -2.74 -9.15 -2.24
C ILE A 16 -2.60 -10.35 -3.18
N LEU A 17 -1.64 -11.24 -2.93
CA LEU A 17 -1.31 -12.37 -3.82
C LEU A 17 -2.53 -13.20 -4.28
N PRO A 18 -3.52 -13.57 -3.43
CA PRO A 18 -4.68 -14.35 -3.87
C PRO A 18 -5.56 -13.66 -4.92
N ASN A 19 -5.46 -12.33 -5.05
CA ASN A 19 -6.25 -11.54 -5.99
C ASN A 19 -5.55 -11.30 -7.33
N LEU A 20 -4.31 -11.78 -7.49
CA LEU A 20 -3.53 -11.55 -8.71
C LEU A 20 -3.68 -12.71 -9.70
N GLY A 21 -3.96 -12.37 -10.95
CA GLY A 21 -3.94 -13.33 -12.06
C GLY A 21 -2.50 -13.77 -12.41
N PRO A 22 -2.34 -14.94 -13.05
CA PRO A 22 -1.03 -15.51 -13.38
C PRO A 22 -0.17 -14.59 -14.27
N VAL A 23 -0.80 -13.83 -15.17
CA VAL A 23 -0.11 -12.86 -16.03
C VAL A 23 0.52 -11.72 -15.21
N VAL A 24 -0.21 -11.22 -14.21
CA VAL A 24 0.28 -10.13 -13.34
C VAL A 24 1.44 -10.63 -12.48
N ILE A 25 1.33 -11.84 -11.94
CA ILE A 25 2.39 -12.50 -11.16
C ILE A 25 3.64 -12.71 -12.02
N ALA A 26 3.50 -13.23 -13.24
CA ALA A 26 4.62 -13.46 -14.15
C ALA A 26 5.34 -12.15 -14.51
N ARG A 27 4.57 -11.09 -14.78
CA ARG A 27 5.12 -9.75 -15.05
C ARG A 27 5.85 -9.18 -13.83
N ASP A 28 5.25 -9.27 -12.62
CA ASP A 28 5.87 -8.77 -11.40
C ASP A 28 7.20 -9.47 -11.11
N LYS A 29 7.27 -10.79 -11.34
CA LYS A 29 8.50 -11.57 -11.21
C LYS A 29 9.62 -11.02 -12.09
N HIS A 30 9.34 -10.70 -13.36
CA HIS A 30 10.34 -10.11 -14.24
C HIS A 30 10.82 -8.73 -13.75
N GLN A 31 9.91 -7.93 -13.17
CA GLN A 31 10.25 -6.63 -12.60
C GLN A 31 11.08 -6.75 -11.31
N ILE A 32 10.85 -7.78 -10.50
CA ILE A 32 11.72 -8.12 -9.35
C ILE A 32 13.15 -8.39 -9.85
N ASP A 33 13.30 -9.18 -10.91
CA ASP A 33 14.63 -9.52 -11.45
C ASP A 33 15.36 -8.27 -11.95
N ALA A 34 14.66 -7.39 -12.69
CA ALA A 34 15.21 -6.11 -13.13
C ALA A 34 15.62 -5.21 -11.95
N GLN A 35 14.78 -5.14 -10.91
CA GLN A 35 15.07 -4.37 -9.69
C GLN A 35 16.26 -4.95 -8.92
N ALA A 36 16.39 -6.29 -8.87
CA ALA A 36 17.52 -6.98 -8.26
C ALA A 36 18.84 -6.69 -9.00
N GLN A 37 18.81 -6.53 -10.32
CA GLN A 37 19.99 -6.12 -11.10
C GLN A 37 20.43 -4.70 -10.74
N VAL A 38 19.50 -3.74 -10.62
CA VAL A 38 19.82 -2.37 -10.18
C VAL A 38 20.44 -2.37 -8.78
N ARG A 39 19.88 -3.16 -7.85
CA ARG A 39 20.47 -3.39 -6.52
C ARG A 39 21.89 -3.94 -6.63
N ALA A 40 22.12 -4.93 -7.47
CA ALA A 40 23.45 -5.54 -7.63
C ALA A 40 24.47 -4.49 -8.11
N VAL A 41 24.11 -3.63 -9.05
CA VAL A 41 24.95 -2.51 -9.50
C VAL A 41 25.25 -1.55 -8.34
N LEU A 42 24.22 -1.12 -7.60
CA LEU A 42 24.39 -0.26 -6.42
C LEU A 42 25.29 -0.91 -5.36
N ASN A 43 25.17 -2.22 -5.13
CA ASN A 43 25.99 -2.95 -4.17
C ASN A 43 27.46 -3.02 -4.62
N VAL A 44 27.70 -3.20 -5.93
CA VAL A 44 29.06 -3.13 -6.49
C VAL A 44 29.65 -1.73 -6.33
N LEU A 45 28.88 -0.68 -6.63
CA LEU A 45 29.36 0.71 -6.47
C LEU A 45 29.61 1.08 -5.01
N GLY A 46 28.75 0.61 -4.09
CA GLY A 46 28.85 0.90 -2.65
C GLY A 46 29.89 0.08 -1.88
N LYS A 47 30.41 -1.01 -2.45
CA LYS A 47 31.40 -1.86 -1.78
C LYS A 47 32.72 -1.11 -1.58
N LYS A 48 33.29 -1.25 -0.37
CA LYS A 48 34.58 -0.66 0.01
C LYS A 48 35.78 -1.07 -0.87
N SER A 49 35.64 -2.08 -1.72
CA SER A 49 36.68 -2.55 -2.63
C SER A 49 36.45 -2.11 -4.09
N SER A 50 35.44 -1.29 -4.37
CA SER A 50 35.04 -0.90 -5.72
C SER A 50 34.64 0.57 -5.74
N GLY A 51 35.37 1.37 -6.53
CA GLY A 51 35.02 2.75 -6.93
C GLY A 51 34.95 3.79 -5.81
N ILE A 52 33.89 3.79 -5.01
CA ILE A 52 33.60 4.88 -4.05
C ILE A 52 34.63 4.92 -2.91
N SER A 53 35.08 3.76 -2.42
CA SER A 53 36.07 3.75 -1.33
C SER A 53 37.50 3.98 -1.80
N GLU A 54 37.78 3.89 -3.10
CA GLU A 54 39.02 4.42 -3.69
C GLU A 54 38.91 5.94 -3.86
N LEU A 55 37.76 6.44 -4.31
CA LEU A 55 37.45 7.88 -4.34
C LEU A 55 37.44 8.51 -2.94
N SER A 56 37.11 7.74 -1.91
CA SER A 56 37.16 8.20 -0.51
C SER A 56 38.58 8.29 0.05
N LYS A 57 39.54 7.55 -0.55
CA LYS A 57 40.97 7.61 -0.21
C LYS A 57 41.66 8.79 -0.92
N LEU A 58 41.05 9.36 -1.95
CA LEU A 58 41.38 10.71 -2.38
C LEU A 58 41.00 11.63 -1.24
N GLU A 59 41.99 12.03 -0.43
CA GLU A 59 41.79 13.05 0.58
C GLU A 59 41.14 14.26 -0.10
N CYS A 60 39.90 14.59 0.27
CA CYS A 60 39.11 15.67 -0.33
C CYS A 60 39.83 17.04 -0.28
N PHE A 61 40.84 17.15 0.59
CA PHE A 61 41.72 18.30 0.75
C PHE A 61 42.89 18.37 -0.25
N GLN A 62 43.28 17.26 -0.89
CA GLN A 62 44.35 17.21 -1.92
C GLN A 62 43.85 16.86 -3.33
N ALA A 63 42.58 16.46 -3.48
CA ALA A 63 41.98 16.11 -4.76
C ALA A 63 41.94 17.29 -5.75
N SER A 64 42.33 17.03 -7.00
CA SER A 64 42.23 17.99 -8.11
C SER A 64 40.79 18.43 -8.35
N ALA A 65 40.58 19.58 -9.01
CA ALA A 65 39.25 20.00 -9.45
C ALA A 65 38.57 18.95 -10.35
N GLU A 66 39.36 18.22 -11.15
CA GLU A 66 38.89 17.15 -12.02
C GLU A 66 38.44 15.91 -11.23
N ASP A 67 39.15 15.57 -10.16
CA ASP A 67 38.78 14.46 -9.27
C ASP A 67 37.46 14.74 -8.55
N LYS A 68 37.28 15.98 -8.06
CA LYS A 68 36.03 16.43 -7.42
C LYS A 68 34.86 16.38 -8.39
N SER A 69 35.07 16.85 -9.62
CA SER A 69 34.07 16.78 -10.69
C SER A 69 33.66 15.34 -11.00
N THR A 70 34.64 14.43 -11.08
CA THR A 70 34.41 13.00 -11.31
C THR A 70 33.62 12.37 -10.16
N ALA A 71 33.97 12.67 -8.90
CA ALA A 71 33.25 12.17 -7.74
C ALA A 71 31.79 12.63 -7.71
N ILE A 72 31.51 13.89 -8.07
CA ILE A 72 30.14 14.42 -8.17
C ILE A 72 29.34 13.67 -9.23
N LYS A 73 29.89 13.44 -10.42
CA LYS A 73 29.22 12.70 -11.50
C LYS A 73 28.89 11.26 -11.09
N ILE A 74 29.79 10.61 -10.35
CA ILE A 74 29.57 9.25 -9.83
C ILE A 74 28.47 9.24 -8.77
N ALA A 75 28.52 10.18 -7.82
CA ALA A 75 27.47 10.32 -6.80
C ALA A 75 26.09 10.56 -7.44
N GLU A 76 26.04 11.39 -8.48
CA GLU A 76 24.83 11.64 -9.25
C GLU A 76 24.32 10.38 -9.97
N GLY A 77 25.22 9.60 -10.58
CA GLY A 77 24.88 8.31 -11.19
C GLY A 77 24.30 7.30 -10.19
N ILE A 78 24.88 7.22 -8.98
CA ILE A 78 24.37 6.36 -7.90
C ILE A 78 22.98 6.83 -7.44
N ARG A 79 22.79 8.15 -7.30
CA ARG A 79 21.50 8.73 -6.95
C ARG A 79 20.43 8.40 -7.99
N LEU A 80 20.75 8.51 -9.29
CA LEU A 80 19.85 8.13 -10.37
C LEU A 80 19.51 6.64 -10.39
N LEU A 81 20.49 5.77 -10.09
CA LEU A 81 20.24 4.32 -9.96
C LEU A 81 19.35 4.00 -8.76
N ALA A 82 19.53 4.68 -7.63
CA ALA A 82 18.68 4.51 -6.45
C ALA A 82 17.24 5.00 -6.72
N ASP A 83 17.08 6.14 -7.39
CA ASP A 83 15.77 6.61 -7.84
C ASP A 83 15.13 5.63 -8.82
N HIS A 84 15.89 5.10 -9.78
CA HIS A 84 15.39 4.10 -10.72
C HIS A 84 14.92 2.83 -10.00
N HIS A 85 15.68 2.36 -9.00
CA HIS A 85 15.29 1.24 -8.15
C HIS A 85 13.94 1.49 -7.46
N PHE A 86 13.72 2.69 -6.92
CA PHE A 86 12.45 3.06 -6.29
C PHE A 86 11.31 3.19 -7.31
N ARG A 87 11.58 3.77 -8.48
CA ARG A 87 10.59 3.88 -9.57
C ARG A 87 10.14 2.52 -10.08
N LEU A 88 11.00 1.50 -10.09
CA LEU A 88 10.60 0.13 -10.39
C LEU A 88 9.54 -0.40 -9.41
N SER A 89 9.65 -0.09 -8.10
CA SER A 89 8.59 -0.42 -7.13
C SER A 89 7.27 0.28 -7.46
N GLN A 90 7.31 1.56 -7.85
CA GLN A 90 6.11 2.30 -8.27
C GLN A 90 5.49 1.71 -9.55
N THR A 91 6.31 1.34 -10.53
CA THR A 91 5.86 0.68 -11.75
C THR A 91 5.18 -0.66 -11.43
N ARG A 92 5.75 -1.47 -10.54
CA ARG A 92 5.15 -2.71 -10.06
C ARG A 92 3.77 -2.46 -9.44
N ARG A 93 3.64 -1.46 -8.57
CA ARG A 93 2.34 -1.03 -8.01
C ARG A 93 1.34 -0.64 -9.10
N ALA A 94 1.72 0.22 -10.03
CA ALA A 94 0.84 0.69 -11.11
C ALA A 94 0.27 -0.46 -11.96
N PHE A 95 1.01 -1.57 -12.04
CA PHE A 95 0.61 -2.77 -12.74
C PHE A 95 -0.21 -3.74 -11.91
N ILE A 96 -0.03 -3.76 -10.60
CA ILE A 96 -0.78 -4.60 -9.65
C ILE A 96 -2.14 -3.98 -9.31
N VAL A 97 -2.17 -2.68 -9.01
CA VAL A 97 -3.36 -1.96 -8.51
C VAL A 97 -4.62 -2.16 -9.39
N PRO A 98 -4.54 -2.15 -10.74
CA PRO A 98 -5.72 -2.39 -11.58
C PRO A 98 -6.36 -3.79 -11.42
N SER A 99 -5.66 -4.75 -10.80
CA SER A 99 -6.20 -6.09 -10.50
C SER A 99 -6.87 -6.17 -9.12
N LEU A 100 -6.83 -5.10 -8.33
CA LEU A 100 -7.34 -5.05 -6.96
C LEU A 100 -8.65 -4.26 -6.93
N ASN A 101 -9.78 -4.97 -6.83
CA ASN A 101 -11.11 -4.39 -6.91
C ASN A 101 -11.76 -4.05 -5.55
N PHE A 102 -10.97 -4.04 -4.47
CA PHE A 102 -11.50 -3.96 -3.10
C PHE A 102 -11.12 -2.69 -2.34
N LEU A 103 -10.33 -1.78 -2.94
CA LEU A 103 -10.02 -0.46 -2.40
C LEU A 103 -9.97 0.57 -3.53
N ASP A 104 -10.17 1.83 -3.17
CA ASP A 104 -9.94 2.95 -4.07
C ASP A 104 -8.45 3.12 -4.37
N LYS A 105 -8.15 3.56 -5.60
CA LYS A 105 -6.78 3.81 -6.08
C LYS A 105 -5.97 4.70 -5.12
N THR A 106 -6.61 5.68 -4.49
CA THR A 106 -5.98 6.62 -3.56
C THR A 106 -5.39 5.95 -2.32
N ALA A 107 -6.04 4.90 -1.80
CA ALA A 107 -5.53 4.14 -0.66
C ALA A 107 -4.25 3.38 -1.02
N PHE A 108 -4.22 2.82 -2.24
CA PHE A 108 -3.00 2.20 -2.75
C PHE A 108 -1.91 3.23 -2.97
N ASP A 109 -2.22 4.41 -3.52
CA ASP A 109 -1.24 5.47 -3.83
C ASP A 109 -0.58 6.05 -2.56
N SER A 110 -1.34 6.19 -1.46
CA SER A 110 -0.82 6.69 -0.18
C SER A 110 0.00 5.68 0.63
N ALA A 111 -0.10 4.39 0.32
CA ALA A 111 0.62 3.34 1.03
C ALA A 111 2.14 3.52 0.89
N SER A 112 2.86 3.38 2.01
CA SER A 112 4.32 3.43 2.02
C SER A 112 4.91 2.20 1.32
N ILE A 113 6.13 2.34 0.80
CA ILE A 113 6.91 1.21 0.28
C ILE A 113 8.00 0.94 1.31
N ASP A 114 7.98 -0.23 1.91
CA ASP A 114 9.00 -0.74 2.81
C ASP A 114 9.53 -2.08 2.27
N ASP A 115 9.67 -3.10 3.12
CA ASP A 115 9.95 -4.47 2.69
C ASP A 115 8.82 -5.07 1.80
N CYS A 116 7.65 -4.44 1.79
CA CYS A 116 6.46 -4.76 1.00
C CYS A 116 6.06 -3.58 0.08
N LEU A 117 5.48 -3.88 -1.09
CA LEU A 117 5.06 -2.88 -2.07
C LEU A 117 3.99 -1.91 -1.56
N PHE A 118 3.17 -2.33 -0.61
CA PHE A 118 2.09 -1.52 -0.03
C PHE A 118 2.26 -1.31 1.48
N GLY A 119 3.47 -1.56 2.00
CA GLY A 119 3.77 -1.43 3.42
C GLY A 119 3.46 -2.70 4.21
N SER A 120 4.22 -2.93 5.26
CA SER A 120 4.03 -4.03 6.20
C SER A 120 2.74 -3.90 7.01
N ASN A 121 2.23 -2.68 7.21
CA ASN A 121 0.99 -2.39 7.94
C ASN A 121 -0.27 -2.43 7.07
N PHE A 122 -0.15 -2.77 5.79
CA PHE A 122 -1.26 -2.69 4.82
C PHE A 122 -2.51 -3.48 5.25
N ALA A 123 -2.31 -4.68 5.82
CA ALA A 123 -3.42 -5.50 6.32
C ALA A 123 -4.17 -4.83 7.47
N GLU A 124 -3.47 -4.16 8.38
CA GLU A 124 -4.07 -3.42 9.49
C GLU A 124 -4.87 -2.22 8.98
N GLU A 125 -4.30 -1.48 8.02
CA GLU A 125 -4.94 -0.33 7.37
C GLU A 125 -6.23 -0.74 6.64
N ILE A 126 -6.22 -1.85 5.91
CA ILE A 126 -7.44 -2.41 5.26
C ILE A 126 -8.51 -2.76 6.29
N ASN A 127 -8.14 -3.51 7.33
CA ASN A 127 -9.09 -3.97 8.33
C ASN A 127 -9.70 -2.79 9.10
N ALA A 128 -8.89 -1.77 9.39
CA ALA A 128 -9.36 -0.52 9.99
C ALA A 128 -10.34 0.21 9.05
N ALA A 129 -9.99 0.36 7.76
CA ALA A 129 -10.86 1.00 6.77
C ALA A 129 -12.20 0.29 6.61
N GLN A 130 -12.20 -1.05 6.49
CA GLN A 130 -13.42 -1.85 6.38
C GLN A 130 -14.29 -1.76 7.65
N SER A 131 -13.67 -1.70 8.82
CA SER A 131 -14.37 -1.53 10.10
C SER A 131 -15.09 -0.18 10.17
N VAL A 132 -14.41 0.90 9.77
CA VAL A 132 -14.99 2.24 9.68
C VAL A 132 -16.14 2.26 8.67
N GLU A 133 -15.96 1.68 7.48
CA GLU A 133 -16.99 1.61 6.45
C GLU A 133 -18.25 0.86 6.94
N LYS A 134 -18.06 -0.23 7.69
CA LYS A 134 -19.16 -1.00 8.30
C LYS A 134 -19.92 -0.18 9.35
N VAL A 135 -19.23 0.61 10.18
CA VAL A 135 -19.86 1.49 11.16
C VAL A 135 -20.62 2.62 10.46
N ALA A 136 -20.02 3.26 9.46
CA ALA A 136 -20.66 4.33 8.68
C ALA A 136 -21.95 3.83 7.99
N ARG A 137 -21.91 2.66 7.34
CA ARG A 137 -23.10 2.05 6.72
C ARG A 137 -24.23 1.76 7.72
N LYS A 138 -23.89 1.35 8.96
CA LYS A 138 -24.88 1.15 10.03
C LYS A 138 -25.51 2.47 10.49
N MET A 139 -24.74 3.56 10.56
CA MET A 139 -25.26 4.88 10.92
C MET A 139 -26.24 5.41 9.86
N ILE A 140 -25.90 5.29 8.57
CA ILE A 140 -26.78 5.69 7.47
C ILE A 140 -28.11 4.90 7.51
N ARG A 141 -28.05 3.58 7.77
CA ARG A 141 -29.25 2.75 7.90
C ARG A 141 -30.12 3.11 9.11
N LYS A 142 -29.52 3.52 10.23
CA LYS A 142 -30.28 3.98 11.41
C LYS A 142 -30.97 5.32 11.19
N VAL A 143 -30.40 6.21 10.39
CA VAL A 143 -30.99 7.52 10.06
C VAL A 143 -32.21 7.40 9.12
N HIS A 144 -32.27 6.33 8.31
CA HIS A 144 -33.35 6.11 7.34
C HIS A 144 -34.49 5.19 7.83
N GLN A 145 -34.50 4.74 9.09
CA GLN A 145 -35.67 4.05 9.63
C GLN A 145 -36.70 5.08 10.11
N PRO A 146 -37.90 5.20 9.49
CA PRO A 146 -38.97 6.03 10.04
C PRO A 146 -39.40 5.46 11.40
N PRO A 147 -39.90 6.30 12.33
CA PRO A 147 -40.34 5.82 13.64
C PRO A 147 -41.46 4.81 13.44
N VAL A 148 -41.27 3.58 13.95
CA VAL A 148 -42.36 2.62 14.11
C VAL A 148 -43.34 3.25 15.08
N GLN A 149 -44.46 3.76 14.57
CA GLN A 149 -45.57 4.22 15.40
C GLN A 149 -46.09 3.01 16.18
N GLN A 150 -45.76 2.93 17.47
CA GLN A 150 -46.44 2.05 18.40
C GLN A 150 -47.90 2.50 18.46
N ALA A 151 -48.78 1.74 17.82
CA ALA A 151 -50.22 1.89 17.94
C ALA A 151 -50.60 1.69 19.41
N ARG A 152 -50.86 2.80 20.12
CA ARG A 152 -51.53 2.79 21.42
C ARG A 152 -52.98 2.38 21.18
N HIS A 153 -53.34 1.15 21.53
CA HIS A 153 -54.74 0.78 21.73
C HIS A 153 -55.26 1.45 23.01
N PRO A 154 -56.38 2.19 22.97
CA PRO A 154 -57.12 2.52 24.18
C PRO A 154 -58.10 1.39 24.52
N ILE A 155 -58.00 0.89 25.75
CA ILE A 155 -58.98 0.04 26.43
C ILE A 155 -59.88 0.95 27.26
N THR A 156 -61.19 1.00 26.99
CA THR A 156 -62.35 1.24 27.91
C THR A 156 -63.60 1.47 27.04
N GLN A 157 -64.84 1.08 27.34
CA GLN A 157 -65.49 0.38 28.45
C GLN A 157 -66.90 -0.03 27.95
N GLN A 158 -67.49 -1.07 28.50
CA GLN A 158 -68.81 -1.59 28.15
C GLN A 158 -69.96 -0.60 28.39
N LEU A 159 -71.00 -0.65 27.55
CA LEU A 159 -72.39 -0.45 28.00
C LEU A 159 -73.27 -1.60 27.49
N LYS A 160 -73.84 -2.34 28.45
CA LYS A 160 -74.89 -3.35 28.31
C LYS A 160 -76.22 -2.68 27.94
N GLN A 161 -76.99 -3.30 27.03
CA GLN A 161 -78.45 -3.56 27.18
C GLN A 161 -78.91 -4.46 26.01
N GLN A 162 -79.17 -5.75 26.30
CA GLN A 162 -80.48 -6.42 26.36
C GLN A 162 -81.01 -6.88 24.99
N ASN A 163 -80.80 -8.16 24.63
CA ASN A 163 -81.76 -9.28 24.77
C ASN A 163 -83.11 -9.06 24.05
N ASN A 164 -83.32 -9.73 22.90
CA ASN A 164 -84.15 -10.95 22.76
C ASN A 164 -84.92 -11.06 21.42
N VAL A 165 -84.69 -12.22 20.76
CA VAL A 165 -85.68 -13.17 20.17
C VAL A 165 -86.30 -12.90 18.78
N PHE A 166 -86.07 -13.88 17.88
CA PHE A 166 -86.90 -14.49 16.80
C PHE A 166 -88.17 -13.73 16.32
N TRP A 167 -88.47 -13.58 15.02
CA TRP A 167 -88.42 -14.51 13.89
C TRP A 167 -88.02 -13.82 12.58
#